data_AF-A0A7C6GRK6-F1
#
_entry.id   AF-A0A7C6GRK6-F1
#
_cell.length_a   1.000
_cell.length_b   1.000
_cell.length_c   1.000
_cell.angle_alpha   90.00
_cell.angle_beta   90.00
_cell.angle_gamma   90.00
#
_symmetry.space_group_name_H-M   'P 1'
#
loop_
_entity.id
_entity.type
_entity.pdbx_description
1 polymer ?
#
loop_
_entity_poly.entity_id
_entity_poly.type
_entity_poly.pdbx_seq_one_letter_code
_entity_poly.pdbx_strand_id
1 'polypeptide(L)'
;MNLATLLSLLFLALQVVILAICIWLGYRRGTGRSVVRLIYLSVLAVLSFFLARWLAGLFSGVALIAVARFYSEPIKQLMLRSPQTEQLVGRIITALLVPVIFALVFGVLQLLSLIRLKTLSEKLILLVKKDGDPKGAASSWIGAGIGVIQGILIAAVLLAPLSCAVVILRSVDSQALEALGLPGYETRQTDTAGVAIPKNILKPSLLPGLVHRDLSSSNGGFTFAGFFAGLITEALTSIEGYDTNLADEMTVILNATGEAMRIYNESLGSGMSTELAAINAVAVLVPYMEQSVLLPEISSQLLNAATVSWENGESFIGIEPPANANSPAGVLVGALMQSFRGATPENVEDILNTLVGSDGDRSSVMENIMSLTGEEVDVSSDEAIELLADSLIVIGENQNMAPVIEAVGQLGSDLIREYNITTIPADESGAYDEIKNALVEELNTTAELDYESRVNSLADKIVSTAESYNYSVSSAKAKLLAISLMSYFGSEENITVEGLMEYFGITEADITEYNDSNP
;
A
#
# COMPACT_ATOMS: atom_id res chain seq x y z
N MET A 1 15.90 12.43 30.82
CA MET A 1 15.82 10.95 30.82
C MET A 1 14.61 10.60 29.98
N ASN A 2 14.80 9.92 28.85
CA ASN A 2 13.72 9.73 27.88
C ASN A 2 12.64 8.80 28.45
N LEU A 3 11.38 9.05 28.09
CA LEU A 3 10.21 8.27 28.50
C LEU A 3 10.43 6.75 28.30
N ALA A 4 11.04 6.38 27.17
CA ALA A 4 11.41 5.00 26.84
C ALA A 4 12.38 4.37 27.87
N THR A 5 13.34 5.13 28.38
CA THR A 5 14.31 4.66 29.38
C THR A 5 13.65 4.44 30.75
N LEU A 6 12.74 5.34 31.14
CA LEU A 6 12.00 5.25 32.39
C LEU A 6 10.99 4.08 32.38
N LEU A 7 10.27 3.88 31.28
CA LEU A 7 9.41 2.70 31.07
C LEU A 7 10.25 1.41 31.12
N SER A 8 11.36 1.34 30.39
CA SER A 8 12.22 0.15 30.38
C SER A 8 12.73 -0.24 31.77
N LEU A 9 13.11 0.73 32.60
CA LEU A 9 13.54 0.50 33.99
C LEU A 9 12.40 0.00 34.89
N LEU A 10 11.20 0.60 34.78
CA LEU A 10 10.01 0.14 35.50
C LEU A 10 9.62 -1.29 35.10
N PHE A 11 9.73 -1.64 33.83
CA PHE A 11 9.47 -2.99 33.33
C PHE A 11 10.49 -4.00 33.84
N LEU A 12 11.77 -3.67 33.81
CA LEU A 12 12.82 -4.56 34.30
C LEU A 12 12.64 -4.82 35.81
N ALA A 13 12.29 -3.79 36.58
CA ALA A 13 11.94 -3.93 37.99
C ALA A 13 10.73 -4.87 38.20
N LEU A 14 9.67 -4.71 37.40
CA LEU A 14 8.49 -5.57 37.45
C LEU A 14 8.83 -7.04 37.14
N GLN A 15 9.67 -7.30 36.12
CA GLN A 15 10.12 -8.64 35.75
C GLN A 15 10.89 -9.30 36.90
N VAL A 16 11.82 -8.57 37.52
CA VAL A 16 12.60 -9.06 38.66
C VAL A 16 11.68 -9.41 39.84
N VAL A 17 10.65 -8.58 40.10
CA VAL A 17 9.65 -8.86 41.13
C VAL A 17 8.84 -10.12 40.82
N ILE A 18 8.36 -10.28 39.58
CA ILE A 18 7.61 -11.48 39.15
C ILE A 18 8.46 -12.74 39.28
N LEU A 19 9.72 -12.68 38.84
CA LEU A 19 10.67 -13.79 38.97
C LEU A 19 10.92 -14.15 40.43
N ALA A 20 11.21 -13.16 41.29
CA ALA A 20 11.43 -13.38 42.71
C ALA A 20 10.23 -14.04 43.39
N ILE A 21 9.00 -13.59 43.08
CA ILE A 21 7.76 -14.17 43.60
C ILE A 21 7.60 -15.61 43.10
N CYS A 22 7.84 -15.88 41.82
CA CYS A 22 7.68 -17.23 41.25
C CYS A 22 8.73 -18.22 41.77
N ILE A 23 9.98 -17.78 41.93
CA ILE A 23 11.07 -18.56 42.55
C ILE A 23 10.72 -18.89 44.00
N TRP A 24 10.30 -17.89 44.78
CA TRP A 24 9.91 -18.08 46.17
C TRP A 24 8.71 -19.03 46.32
N LEU A 25 7.68 -18.85 45.49
CA LEU A 25 6.52 -19.73 45.47
C LEU A 25 6.86 -21.15 45.00
N GLY A 26 7.76 -21.30 44.03
CA GLY A 26 8.27 -22.59 43.55
C GLY A 26 9.06 -23.33 44.62
N TYR A 27 9.94 -22.61 45.33
CA TYR A 27 10.71 -23.12 46.46
C TYR A 27 9.81 -23.62 47.59
N ARG A 28 8.76 -22.85 47.93
CA ARG A 28 7.81 -23.18 48.99
C ARG A 28 6.93 -24.39 48.65
N ARG A 29 6.69 -24.66 47.36
CA ARG A 29 5.75 -25.68 46.90
C ARG A 29 6.38 -27.05 46.65
N GLY A 30 7.66 -27.09 46.30
CA GLY A 30 8.36 -28.31 45.90
C GLY A 30 7.95 -28.82 44.51
N THR A 31 8.72 -29.74 43.94
CA THR A 31 8.64 -30.18 42.53
C THR A 31 7.23 -30.51 42.03
N GLY A 32 6.52 -31.47 42.63
CA GLY A 32 5.24 -31.97 42.09
C GLY A 32 4.15 -30.90 41.99
N ARG A 33 4.05 -30.03 43.00
CA ARG A 33 3.07 -28.92 42.99
C ARG A 33 3.44 -27.83 41.99
N SER A 34 4.74 -27.60 41.78
CA SER A 34 5.24 -26.66 40.78
C SER A 34 5.00 -27.15 39.35
N VAL A 35 5.16 -28.45 39.06
CA VAL A 35 4.86 -29.03 37.74
C VAL A 35 3.37 -28.92 37.40
N VAL A 36 2.48 -29.33 38.31
CA VAL A 36 1.01 -29.22 38.08
C VAL A 36 0.61 -27.79 37.76
N ARG A 37 1.23 -26.81 38.42
CA ARG A 37 0.96 -25.40 38.19
C ARG A 37 1.55 -24.87 36.88
N LEU A 38 2.64 -25.45 36.40
CA LEU A 38 3.20 -25.14 35.08
C LEU A 38 2.26 -25.64 33.99
N ILE A 39 1.76 -26.87 34.11
CA ILE A 39 0.75 -27.45 33.19
C ILE A 39 -0.53 -26.61 33.21
N TYR A 40 -1.03 -26.25 34.40
CA TYR A 40 -2.19 -25.38 34.54
C TYR A 40 -1.98 -24.03 33.84
N LEU A 41 -0.78 -23.44 33.97
CA LEU A 41 -0.43 -22.17 33.35
C LEU A 41 -0.41 -22.27 31.82
N SER A 42 0.12 -23.37 31.26
CA SER A 42 0.08 -23.63 29.82
C SER A 42 -1.37 -23.76 29.31
N VAL A 43 -2.22 -24.51 30.01
CA VAL A 43 -3.65 -24.62 29.67
C VAL A 43 -4.35 -23.27 29.76
N LEU A 44 -4.02 -22.48 30.79
CA LEU A 44 -4.57 -21.14 30.98
C LEU A 44 -4.15 -20.20 29.85
N ALA A 45 -2.89 -20.26 29.41
CA ALA A 45 -2.40 -19.45 28.30
C ALA A 45 -3.16 -19.78 27.00
N VAL A 46 -3.35 -21.06 26.70
CA VAL A 46 -4.15 -21.48 25.53
C VAL A 46 -5.59 -20.99 25.64
N LEU A 47 -6.22 -21.13 26.81
CA LEU A 47 -7.58 -20.63 27.05
C LEU A 47 -7.66 -19.10 26.89
N SER A 48 -6.69 -18.37 27.45
CA SER A 48 -6.58 -16.92 27.34
C SER A 48 -6.41 -16.46 25.90
N PHE A 49 -5.68 -17.22 25.08
CA PHE A 49 -5.51 -16.92 23.66
C PHE A 49 -6.84 -16.94 22.90
N PHE A 50 -7.60 -18.04 23.05
CA PHE A 50 -8.91 -18.15 22.40
C PHE A 50 -9.91 -17.12 22.94
N LEU A 51 -9.94 -16.89 24.26
CA LEU A 51 -10.78 -15.84 24.84
C LEU A 51 -10.40 -14.46 24.35
N ALA A 52 -9.10 -14.17 24.21
CA ALA A 52 -8.63 -12.87 23.78
C ALA A 52 -9.00 -12.59 22.32
N ARG A 53 -8.86 -13.57 21.43
CA ARG A 53 -9.34 -13.44 20.04
C ARG A 53 -10.84 -13.21 19.97
N TRP A 54 -11.60 -14.00 20.72
CA TRP A 54 -13.06 -13.84 20.75
C TRP A 54 -13.48 -12.47 21.30
N LEU A 55 -12.89 -12.03 22.42
CA LEU A 55 -13.17 -10.72 23.01
C LEU A 55 -12.70 -9.57 22.10
N ALA A 56 -11.54 -9.68 21.45
CA ALA A 56 -11.04 -8.67 20.51
C ALA A 56 -12.02 -8.47 19.34
N GLY A 57 -12.56 -9.57 18.80
CA GLY A 57 -13.59 -9.50 17.76
C GLY A 57 -14.89 -8.83 18.21
N LEU A 58 -15.26 -8.93 19.49
CA LEU A 58 -16.42 -8.22 20.05
C LEU A 58 -16.17 -6.73 20.28
N PHE A 59 -14.94 -6.38 20.68
CA PHE A 59 -14.57 -4.99 20.96
C PHE A 59 -14.11 -4.22 19.71
N SER A 60 -13.84 -4.90 18.60
CA SER A 60 -13.38 -4.29 17.35
C SER A 60 -14.32 -3.21 16.86
N GLY A 61 -15.65 -3.41 16.91
CA GLY A 61 -16.64 -2.40 16.50
C GLY A 61 -16.64 -1.15 17.39
N VAL A 62 -16.46 -1.30 18.71
CA VAL A 62 -16.33 -0.15 19.63
C VAL A 62 -15.02 0.58 19.40
N ALA A 63 -13.93 -0.16 19.18
CA ALA A 63 -12.63 0.40 18.88
C ALA A 63 -12.63 1.12 17.53
N LEU A 64 -13.32 0.58 16.51
CA LEU A 64 -13.51 1.23 15.22
C LEU A 64 -14.19 2.58 15.38
N ILE A 65 -15.28 2.67 16.16
CA ILE A 65 -15.97 3.94 16.45
C ILE A 65 -15.03 4.93 17.16
N ALA A 66 -14.17 4.44 18.06
CA ALA A 66 -13.21 5.28 18.77
C ALA A 66 -12.09 5.79 17.84
N VAL A 67 -11.55 4.92 16.98
CA VAL A 67 -10.51 5.25 15.99
C VAL A 67 -11.06 6.18 14.91
N ALA A 68 -12.30 5.97 14.48
CA ALA A 68 -12.96 6.81 13.47
C ALA A 68 -13.07 8.28 13.88
N ARG A 69 -12.98 8.62 15.17
CA ARG A 69 -12.91 10.01 15.65
C ARG A 69 -11.64 10.72 15.25
N PHE A 70 -10.57 9.99 14.94
CA PHE A 70 -9.28 10.52 14.51
C PHE A 70 -9.17 10.62 12.97
N TYR A 71 -10.11 10.04 12.22
CA TYR A 71 -10.11 10.15 10.77
C TYR A 71 -10.56 11.55 10.32
N SER A 72 -9.91 12.06 9.28
CA SER A 72 -10.38 13.24 8.57
C SER A 72 -11.74 12.95 7.92
N GLU A 73 -12.53 14.01 7.68
CA GLU A 73 -13.85 13.85 7.07
C GLU A 73 -13.81 13.16 5.69
N PRO A 74 -12.84 13.46 4.80
CA PRO A 74 -12.71 12.74 3.53
C PRO A 74 -12.47 11.23 3.72
N ILE A 75 -11.63 10.84 4.69
CA ILE A 75 -11.35 9.42 4.96
C ILE A 75 -12.60 8.72 5.51
N LYS A 76 -13.40 9.39 6.33
CA LYS A 76 -14.68 8.82 6.80
C LYS A 76 -15.65 8.59 5.66
N GLN A 77 -15.75 9.54 4.73
CA GLN A 77 -16.63 9.41 3.56
C GLN A 77 -16.17 8.28 2.65
N LEU A 78 -14.86 8.12 2.44
CA LEU A 78 -14.29 6.99 1.70
C LEU A 78 -14.59 5.65 2.38
N MET A 79 -14.44 5.57 3.71
CA MET A 79 -14.77 4.36 4.47
C MET A 79 -16.26 4.01 4.43
N LEU A 80 -17.16 4.99 4.47
CA LEU A 80 -18.61 4.76 4.32
C LEU A 80 -18.98 4.20 2.94
N ARG A 81 -18.18 4.53 1.92
CA ARG A 81 -18.38 4.07 0.53
C ARG A 81 -17.79 2.69 0.27
N SER A 82 -16.94 2.17 1.16
CA SER A 82 -16.35 0.82 1.06
C SER A 82 -16.56 0.00 2.33
N PRO A 83 -17.60 -0.86 2.37
CA PRO A 83 -17.82 -1.81 3.46
C PRO A 83 -16.66 -2.78 3.66
N GLN A 84 -15.90 -3.06 2.59
CA GLN A 84 -14.72 -3.94 2.64
C GLN A 84 -13.57 -3.27 3.41
N THR A 85 -13.38 -1.96 3.25
CA THR A 85 -12.38 -1.19 3.99
C THR A 85 -12.70 -1.15 5.47
N GLU A 86 -13.98 -1.01 5.84
CA GLU A 86 -14.41 -1.09 7.23
C GLU A 86 -14.06 -2.46 7.85
N GLN A 87 -14.29 -3.56 7.12
CA GLN A 87 -13.95 -4.91 7.57
C GLN A 87 -12.44 -5.11 7.72
N LEU A 88 -11.65 -4.64 6.75
CA LEU A 88 -10.20 -4.75 6.78
C LEU A 88 -9.60 -3.99 7.95
N VAL A 89 -10.03 -2.74 8.15
CA VAL A 89 -9.63 -1.92 9.31
C VAL A 89 -10.06 -2.59 10.61
N GLY A 90 -11.26 -3.18 10.66
CA GLY A 90 -11.72 -3.97 11.79
C GLY A 90 -10.81 -5.16 12.13
N ARG A 91 -10.30 -5.88 11.12
CA ARG A 91 -9.34 -6.98 11.31
C ARG A 91 -8.00 -6.48 11.82
N ILE A 92 -7.48 -5.37 11.28
CA ILE A 92 -6.24 -4.71 11.75
C ILE A 92 -6.36 -4.28 13.21
N ILE A 93 -7.46 -3.60 13.57
CA ILE A 93 -7.75 -3.20 14.96
C ILE A 93 -7.85 -4.41 15.88
N THR A 94 -8.50 -5.49 15.42
CA THR A 94 -8.60 -6.73 16.18
C THR A 94 -7.22 -7.32 16.47
N ALA A 95 -6.36 -7.44 15.45
CA ALA A 95 -5.00 -7.95 15.59
C ALA A 95 -4.16 -7.09 16.56
N LEU A 96 -4.37 -5.77 16.58
CA LEU A 96 -3.71 -4.86 17.52
C LEU A 96 -4.20 -5.04 18.98
N LEU A 97 -5.49 -5.32 19.17
CA LEU A 97 -6.09 -5.51 20.50
C LEU A 97 -5.80 -6.87 21.12
N VAL A 98 -5.62 -7.92 20.30
CA VAL A 98 -5.42 -9.30 20.78
C VAL A 98 -4.28 -9.41 21.80
N PRO A 99 -3.07 -8.86 21.59
CA PRO A 99 -2.01 -8.91 22.59
C PRO A 99 -2.40 -8.27 23.94
N VAL A 100 -3.06 -7.10 23.90
CA VAL A 100 -3.45 -6.36 25.12
C VAL A 100 -4.51 -7.13 25.89
N ILE A 101 -5.55 -7.60 25.21
CA ILE A 101 -6.64 -8.38 25.82
C ILE A 101 -6.10 -9.70 26.34
N PHE A 102 -5.19 -10.35 25.60
CA PHE A 102 -4.53 -11.58 26.04
C PHE A 102 -3.77 -11.38 27.35
N ALA A 103 -2.93 -10.35 27.44
CA ALA A 103 -2.19 -10.05 28.67
C ALA A 103 -3.13 -9.77 29.86
N LEU A 104 -4.23 -9.05 29.63
CA LEU A 104 -5.24 -8.77 30.65
C LEU A 104 -5.99 -10.03 31.10
N VAL A 105 -6.53 -10.81 30.17
CA VAL A 105 -7.28 -12.05 30.46
C VAL A 105 -6.37 -13.04 31.16
N PHE A 106 -5.15 -13.24 30.65
CA PHE A 106 -4.17 -14.12 31.28
C PHE A 106 -3.80 -13.65 32.69
N GLY A 107 -3.56 -12.35 32.88
CA GLY A 107 -3.26 -11.76 34.19
C GLY A 107 -4.39 -11.96 35.20
N VAL A 108 -5.64 -11.68 34.79
CA VAL A 108 -6.83 -11.87 35.64
C VAL A 108 -7.03 -13.35 35.99
N LEU A 109 -6.97 -14.23 35.00
CA LEU A 109 -7.11 -15.67 35.23
C LEU A 109 -5.98 -16.22 36.12
N GLN A 110 -4.77 -15.69 35.99
CA GLN A 110 -3.64 -16.07 36.82
C GLN A 110 -3.79 -15.56 38.26
N LEU A 111 -4.35 -14.37 38.46
CA LEU A 111 -4.66 -13.82 39.78
C LEU A 111 -5.80 -14.63 40.44
N LEU A 112 -6.84 -14.97 39.69
CA LEU A 112 -7.90 -15.87 40.16
C LEU A 112 -7.39 -17.26 40.50
N SER A 113 -6.44 -17.79 39.71
CA SER A 113 -5.80 -19.07 39.98
C SER A 113 -5.02 -19.02 41.30
N LEU A 114 -4.30 -17.93 41.56
CA LEU A 114 -3.60 -17.68 42.82
C LEU A 114 -4.54 -17.69 44.04
N ILE A 115 -5.77 -17.18 43.90
CA ILE A 115 -6.78 -17.13 44.99
C ILE A 115 -7.47 -18.49 45.19
N ARG A 116 -7.89 -19.18 44.12
CA ARG A 116 -8.75 -20.39 44.21
C ARG A 116 -8.03 -21.74 44.23
N LEU A 117 -6.73 -21.81 43.91
CA LEU A 117 -6.00 -23.10 43.81
C LEU A 117 -5.61 -23.76 45.13
N LYS A 118 -5.84 -23.12 46.29
CA LYS A 118 -5.63 -23.79 47.58
C LYS A 118 -6.46 -25.09 47.64
N THR A 119 -7.69 -25.04 47.12
CA THR A 119 -8.67 -26.14 47.09
C THR A 119 -8.55 -27.10 45.89
N LEU A 120 -8.20 -26.61 44.69
CA LEU A 120 -8.12 -27.44 43.46
C LEU A 120 -6.78 -28.18 43.33
N SER A 121 -5.67 -27.54 43.76
CA SER A 121 -4.36 -28.21 43.71
C SER A 121 -4.32 -29.39 44.67
N GLU A 122 -4.93 -29.29 45.86
CA GLU A 122 -4.97 -30.38 46.83
C GLU A 122 -5.63 -31.65 46.26
N LYS A 123 -6.69 -31.53 45.46
CA LYS A 123 -7.35 -32.66 44.79
C LYS A 123 -6.54 -33.26 43.64
N LEU A 124 -5.89 -32.43 42.83
CA LEU A 124 -5.01 -32.89 41.73
C LEU A 124 -3.70 -33.52 42.24
N ILE A 125 -3.16 -33.00 43.33
CA ILE A 125 -1.96 -33.54 43.99
C ILE A 125 -2.24 -34.92 44.59
N LEU A 126 -3.46 -35.18 45.07
CA LEU A 126 -3.87 -36.52 45.54
C LEU A 126 -3.95 -37.56 44.42
N LEU A 127 -4.23 -37.14 43.18
CA LEU A 127 -4.26 -38.02 42.00
C LEU A 127 -2.85 -38.33 41.45
N VAL A 128 -1.87 -37.45 41.69
CA VAL A 128 -0.50 -37.56 41.15
C VAL A 128 0.51 -38.05 42.19
N LYS A 129 0.23 -37.89 43.49
CA LYS A 129 1.10 -38.45 44.53
C LYS A 129 0.90 -39.96 44.66
N LYS A 130 1.93 -40.73 44.30
CA LYS A 130 2.23 -41.96 45.04
C LYS A 130 2.66 -41.54 46.45
N ASP A 131 2.07 -42.18 47.47
CA ASP A 131 2.43 -41.95 48.86
C ASP A 131 3.96 -42.00 49.05
N GLY A 132 4.53 -40.97 49.68
CA GLY A 132 5.92 -41.00 50.15
C GLY A 132 6.92 -40.02 49.54
N ASP A 133 6.52 -39.04 48.72
CA ASP A 133 7.51 -38.11 48.12
C ASP A 133 8.10 -37.16 49.20
N PRO A 134 9.41 -37.20 49.49
CA PRO A 134 9.99 -36.51 50.64
C PRO A 134 10.03 -35.00 50.38
N LYS A 135 9.53 -34.20 51.32
CA LYS A 135 9.84 -32.76 51.41
C LYS A 135 11.31 -32.58 51.82
N GLY A 136 12.24 -32.94 50.94
CA GLY A 136 13.68 -32.70 51.09
C GLY A 136 14.10 -31.39 50.44
N ALA A 137 15.23 -30.81 50.89
CA ALA A 137 15.78 -29.57 50.33
C ALA A 137 15.93 -29.61 48.80
N ALA A 138 16.29 -30.78 48.24
CA ALA A 138 16.39 -30.99 46.79
C ALA A 138 15.06 -30.76 46.05
N SER A 139 13.93 -31.18 46.61
CA SER A 139 12.59 -30.97 46.02
C SER A 139 12.18 -29.49 45.99
N SER A 140 12.62 -28.72 46.98
CA SER A 140 12.38 -27.27 47.05
C SER A 140 13.24 -26.52 46.03
N TRP A 141 14.50 -26.91 45.86
CA TRP A 141 15.38 -26.31 44.85
C TRP A 141 14.93 -26.61 43.42
N ILE A 142 14.48 -27.83 43.12
CA ILE A 142 13.89 -28.16 41.81
C ILE A 142 12.57 -27.39 41.61
N GLY A 143 11.75 -27.29 42.66
CA GLY A 143 10.54 -26.45 42.66
C GLY A 143 10.83 -24.98 42.37
N ALA A 144 11.94 -24.43 42.91
CA ALA A 144 12.41 -23.07 42.64
C ALA A 144 12.84 -22.90 41.17
N GLY A 145 13.53 -23.89 40.59
CA GLY A 145 13.90 -23.91 39.18
C GLY A 145 12.68 -23.91 38.25
N ILE A 146 11.64 -24.69 38.55
CA ILE A 146 10.36 -24.62 37.82
C ILE A 146 9.69 -23.25 38.00
N GLY A 147 9.84 -22.63 39.18
CA GLY A 147 9.40 -21.27 39.46
C GLY A 147 10.09 -20.22 38.57
N VAL A 148 11.38 -20.39 38.25
CA VAL A 148 12.09 -19.54 37.27
C VAL A 148 11.41 -19.62 35.91
N ILE A 149 11.18 -20.85 35.40
CA ILE A 149 10.53 -21.07 34.10
C ILE A 149 9.13 -20.44 34.06
N GLN A 150 8.33 -20.62 35.13
CA GLN A 150 7.02 -19.97 35.26
C GLN A 150 7.11 -18.45 35.26
N GLY A 151 8.08 -17.88 35.98
CA GLY A 151 8.26 -16.43 36.04
C GLY A 151 8.66 -15.84 34.69
N ILE A 152 9.52 -16.54 33.94
CA ILE A 152 9.91 -16.16 32.56
C ILE A 152 8.68 -16.18 31.64
N LEU A 153 7.86 -17.24 31.68
CA LEU A 153 6.65 -17.35 30.85
C LEU A 153 5.62 -16.26 31.16
N ILE A 154 5.38 -15.98 32.44
CA ILE A 154 4.44 -14.91 32.85
C ILE A 154 4.97 -13.54 32.41
N ALA A 155 6.26 -13.30 32.58
CA ALA A 155 6.90 -12.07 32.13
C ALA A 155 6.78 -11.92 30.59
N ALA A 156 7.09 -12.98 29.83
CA ALA A 156 6.98 -12.96 28.37
C ALA A 156 5.56 -12.62 27.88
N VAL A 157 4.53 -13.22 28.49
CA VAL A 157 3.12 -12.94 28.15
C VAL A 157 2.75 -11.48 28.45
N LEU A 158 3.16 -10.94 29.60
CA LEU A 158 2.84 -9.56 29.96
C LEU A 158 3.60 -8.53 29.11
N LEU A 159 4.72 -8.94 28.51
CA LEU A 159 5.53 -8.09 27.63
C LEU A 159 5.06 -8.13 26.19
N ALA A 160 4.29 -9.14 25.77
CA ALA A 160 3.84 -9.33 24.39
C ALA A 160 3.21 -8.08 23.72
N PRO A 161 2.38 -7.26 24.41
CA PRO A 161 1.85 -6.03 23.81
C PRO A 161 2.93 -4.97 23.59
N LEU A 162 3.88 -4.88 24.52
CA LEU A 162 4.94 -3.89 24.48
C LEU A 162 6.04 -4.29 23.48
N SER A 163 6.36 -5.58 23.36
CA SER A 163 7.24 -6.08 22.31
C SER A 163 6.65 -5.80 20.93
N CYS A 164 5.33 -5.96 20.75
CA CYS A 164 4.66 -5.58 19.49
C CYS A 164 4.91 -4.09 19.15
N ALA A 165 4.58 -3.18 20.06
CA ALA A 165 4.76 -1.74 19.84
C ALA A 165 6.23 -1.34 19.63
N VAL A 166 7.16 -1.96 20.37
CA VAL A 166 8.60 -1.67 20.26
C VAL A 166 9.19 -2.23 18.96
N VAL A 167 8.77 -3.41 18.52
CA VAL A 167 9.21 -3.99 17.25
C VAL A 167 8.79 -3.07 16.10
N ILE A 168 7.50 -2.70 16.04
CA ILE A 168 6.98 -1.78 15.01
C ILE A 168 7.73 -0.45 15.03
N LEU A 169 7.89 0.20 16.19
CA LEU A 169 8.53 1.53 16.25
C LEU A 169 10.04 1.51 15.98
N ARG A 170 10.73 0.36 16.12
CA ARG A 170 12.16 0.25 15.86
C ARG A 170 12.50 -0.12 14.43
N SER A 171 11.61 -0.85 13.77
CA SER A 171 11.79 -1.30 12.40
C SER A 171 11.44 -0.21 11.38
N VAL A 172 10.71 0.83 11.80
CA VAL A 172 10.40 1.99 10.97
C VAL A 172 11.59 2.96 10.93
N ASP A 173 11.85 3.51 9.75
CA ASP A 173 12.88 4.51 9.54
C ASP A 173 12.63 5.74 10.43
N SER A 174 13.68 6.21 11.09
CA SER A 174 13.67 7.45 11.86
C SER A 174 13.17 8.66 11.07
N GLN A 175 13.45 8.74 9.75
CA GLN A 175 12.97 9.83 8.91
C GLN A 175 11.47 9.73 8.63
N ALA A 176 10.97 8.52 8.39
CA ALA A 176 9.54 8.24 8.25
C ALA A 176 8.77 8.58 9.54
N LEU A 177 9.31 8.23 10.71
CA LEU A 177 8.70 8.58 12.01
C LEU A 177 8.66 10.09 12.28
N GLU A 178 9.70 10.82 11.85
CA GLU A 178 9.76 12.27 11.97
C GLU A 178 8.73 12.95 11.07
N ALA A 179 8.62 12.52 9.80
CA ALA A 179 7.64 13.04 8.86
C ALA A 179 6.20 12.85 9.35
N LEU A 180 5.91 11.73 10.04
CA LEU A 180 4.62 11.43 10.65
C LEU A 180 4.30 12.26 11.92
N GLY A 181 5.25 13.07 12.42
CA GLY A 181 5.03 13.94 13.57
C GLY A 181 4.82 13.19 14.90
N LEU A 182 5.36 11.98 15.04
CA LEU A 182 5.16 11.16 16.24
C LEU A 182 5.96 11.72 17.44
N PRO A 183 5.29 11.97 18.60
CA PRO A 183 5.92 12.65 19.73
C PRO A 183 7.09 11.85 20.32
N GLY A 184 8.30 12.42 20.25
CA GLY A 184 9.53 11.85 20.82
C GLY A 184 10.66 11.59 19.81
N TYR A 185 10.42 11.80 18.51
CA TYR A 185 11.41 11.76 17.44
C TYR A 185 11.60 13.16 16.84
N GLU A 186 12.10 14.10 17.64
CA GLU A 186 12.76 15.29 17.09
C GLU A 186 14.22 14.90 16.85
N THR A 187 14.66 14.84 15.60
CA THR A 187 16.10 14.85 15.35
C THR A 187 16.64 16.20 15.83
N ARG A 188 17.54 16.15 16.79
CA ARG A 188 18.44 17.27 17.05
C ARG A 188 19.19 17.55 15.76
N GLN A 189 18.76 18.56 15.00
CA GLN A 189 19.66 19.36 14.20
C GLN A 189 20.67 20.01 15.16
N THR A 190 21.77 19.33 15.43
CA THR A 190 22.99 19.98 15.92
C THR A 190 24.17 19.41 15.17
N ASP A 191 24.62 20.21 14.21
CA ASP A 191 25.99 20.44 13.81
C ASP A 191 26.94 19.24 13.75
N THR A 192 27.38 18.99 12.52
CA THR A 192 28.72 18.55 12.15
C THR A 192 29.82 19.02 13.12
N ALA A 193 30.15 18.20 14.12
CA ALA A 193 31.46 18.14 14.76
C ALA A 193 31.63 16.85 15.55
N GLY A 194 32.21 15.83 14.90
CA GLY A 194 33.11 14.86 15.54
C GLY A 194 32.60 14.07 16.73
N VAL A 195 31.79 13.04 16.49
CA VAL A 195 31.97 11.76 17.19
C VAL A 195 31.95 10.67 16.14
N ALA A 196 33.11 10.08 15.88
CA ALA A 196 33.26 8.95 14.98
C ALA A 196 32.38 7.79 15.46
N ILE A 197 31.23 7.59 14.82
CA ILE A 197 30.55 6.30 14.83
C ILE A 197 31.42 5.40 13.92
N PRO A 198 32.07 4.36 14.45
CA PRO A 198 32.95 3.53 13.64
C PRO A 198 32.12 2.86 12.53
N LYS A 199 32.47 3.17 11.27
CA LYS A 199 31.93 2.61 10.01
C LYS A 199 32.14 1.09 9.83
N ASN A 200 32.34 0.32 10.90
CA ASN A 200 32.63 -1.11 10.87
C ASN A 200 31.48 -2.00 11.40
N ILE A 201 30.24 -1.50 11.50
CA ILE A 201 29.07 -2.29 11.96
C ILE A 201 27.93 -2.24 10.93
N LEU A 202 28.26 -2.05 9.65
CA LEU A 202 27.34 -2.18 8.53
C LEU A 202 27.67 -3.45 7.75
N LYS A 203 27.13 -4.57 8.25
CA LYS A 203 26.69 -5.77 7.50
C LYS A 203 26.00 -6.71 8.51
N PRO A 204 24.77 -7.13 8.21
CA PRO A 204 24.58 -8.41 7.52
C PRO A 204 23.58 -8.25 6.36
N SER A 205 23.99 -8.49 5.12
CA SER A 205 23.77 -9.75 4.41
C SER A 205 22.30 -10.23 4.47
N LEU A 206 21.56 -9.84 3.44
CA LEU A 206 20.49 -10.56 2.74
C LEU A 206 20.37 -12.05 3.12
N LEU A 207 19.23 -12.40 3.72
CA LEU A 207 18.58 -13.72 3.60
C LEU A 207 17.10 -13.57 4.03
N PRO A 208 16.13 -13.99 3.20
CA PRO A 208 14.73 -14.02 3.58
C PRO A 208 14.50 -15.22 4.49
N GLY A 209 14.26 -14.95 5.78
CA GLY A 209 13.98 -15.97 6.77
C GLY A 209 14.54 -15.60 8.14
N LEU A 210 13.62 -15.43 9.10
CA LEU A 210 13.87 -15.16 10.53
C LEU A 210 14.33 -13.73 10.85
N VAL A 211 13.41 -12.77 10.75
CA VAL A 211 13.51 -11.50 11.50
C VAL A 211 13.20 -11.81 12.98
N HIS A 212 14.16 -12.45 13.64
CA HIS A 212 14.15 -12.76 15.06
C HIS A 212 15.46 -12.29 15.70
N ARG A 213 15.79 -11.02 15.46
CA ARG A 213 16.96 -10.36 16.06
C ARG A 213 16.69 -8.87 16.10
N ASP A 214 16.18 -8.37 17.22
CA ASP A 214 16.56 -7.05 17.80
C ASP A 214 15.63 -6.49 18.91
N LEU A 215 15.11 -7.38 19.76
CA LEU A 215 14.97 -7.06 21.19
C LEU A 215 16.34 -7.05 21.93
N SER A 216 17.45 -7.34 21.22
CA SER A 216 18.81 -7.49 21.76
C SER A 216 19.68 -6.22 21.82
N SER A 217 19.41 -5.18 21.03
CA SER A 217 20.42 -4.15 20.78
C SER A 217 20.31 -2.87 21.60
N SER A 218 19.20 -2.60 22.29
CA SER A 218 19.02 -1.29 22.94
C SER A 218 19.40 -1.19 24.42
N ASN A 219 19.97 -2.23 25.05
CA ASN A 219 20.70 -2.20 26.33
C ASN A 219 20.84 -3.63 26.90
N GLY A 220 21.97 -4.29 26.65
CA GLY A 220 22.51 -5.33 27.52
C GLY A 220 21.70 -6.61 27.72
N GLY A 221 22.06 -7.65 26.96
CA GLY A 221 21.87 -9.05 27.38
C GLY A 221 20.65 -9.74 26.79
N PHE A 222 20.90 -10.87 26.15
CA PHE A 222 19.91 -11.87 25.77
C PHE A 222 19.05 -12.23 27.01
N THR A 223 17.83 -11.71 27.13
CA THR A 223 16.89 -12.21 28.15
C THR A 223 16.01 -13.27 27.52
N PHE A 224 16.03 -14.48 28.08
CA PHE A 224 15.19 -15.61 27.63
C PHE A 224 13.69 -15.23 27.52
N ALA A 225 13.23 -14.29 28.36
CA ALA A 225 11.86 -13.77 28.31
C ALA A 225 11.55 -12.92 27.06
N GLY A 226 12.52 -12.17 26.54
CA GLY A 226 12.36 -11.37 25.32
C GLY A 226 12.21 -12.23 24.06
N PHE A 227 12.91 -13.36 23.98
CA PHE A 227 12.76 -14.33 22.89
C PHE A 227 11.35 -14.95 22.87
N PHE A 228 10.84 -15.41 24.02
CA PHE A 228 9.49 -15.94 24.11
C PHE A 228 8.41 -14.87 23.91
N ALA A 229 8.66 -13.62 24.33
CA ALA A 229 7.75 -12.51 24.06
C ALA A 229 7.61 -12.27 22.55
N GLY A 230 8.72 -12.32 21.78
CA GLY A 230 8.68 -12.21 20.31
C GLY A 230 7.83 -13.30 19.65
N LEU A 231 8.07 -14.57 19.99
CA LEU A 231 7.28 -15.70 19.47
C LEU A 231 5.79 -15.62 19.82
N ILE A 232 5.47 -15.18 21.05
CA ILE A 232 4.09 -15.00 21.50
C ILE A 232 3.44 -13.82 20.77
N THR A 233 4.17 -12.72 20.57
CA THR A 233 3.69 -11.55 19.81
C THR A 233 3.34 -11.96 18.37
N GLU A 234 4.24 -12.64 17.67
CA GLU A 234 4.02 -13.12 16.29
C GLU A 234 2.75 -13.98 16.17
N ALA A 235 2.56 -14.93 17.10
CA ALA A 235 1.36 -15.76 17.13
C ALA A 235 0.07 -14.98 17.47
N LEU A 236 0.18 -13.89 18.25
CA LEU A 236 -0.97 -13.06 18.65
C LEU A 236 -1.36 -12.05 17.57
N THR A 237 -0.40 -11.57 16.78
CA THR A 237 -0.59 -10.51 15.78
C THR A 237 -0.89 -11.02 14.36
N SER A 238 -1.04 -12.33 14.16
CA SER A 238 -1.50 -12.87 12.88
C SER A 238 -2.85 -12.27 12.50
N ILE A 239 -2.98 -11.79 11.27
CA ILE A 239 -4.20 -11.16 10.78
C ILE A 239 -5.12 -12.26 10.22
N GLU A 240 -6.37 -12.28 10.65
CA GLU A 240 -7.32 -13.30 10.19
C GLU A 240 -7.55 -13.19 8.68
N GLY A 241 -7.32 -14.30 7.96
CA GLY A 241 -7.46 -14.39 6.51
C GLY A 241 -6.18 -14.10 5.73
N TYR A 242 -5.06 -13.76 6.38
CA TYR A 242 -3.79 -13.45 5.74
C TYR A 242 -2.65 -14.27 6.33
N ASP A 243 -1.69 -14.68 5.50
CA ASP A 243 -0.48 -15.40 5.91
C ASP A 243 0.65 -14.41 6.25
N THR A 244 0.32 -13.40 7.06
CA THR A 244 1.23 -12.33 7.50
C THR A 244 0.90 -11.91 8.92
N ASN A 245 1.84 -11.24 9.58
CA ASN A 245 1.64 -10.69 10.92
C ASN A 245 1.57 -9.16 10.88
N LEU A 246 0.85 -8.58 11.83
CA LEU A 246 0.65 -7.13 11.89
C LEU A 246 1.96 -6.34 12.05
N ALA A 247 2.99 -6.91 12.68
CA ALA A 247 4.22 -6.17 12.96
C ALA A 247 5.04 -5.93 11.68
N ASP A 248 5.12 -6.94 10.81
CA ASP A 248 5.82 -6.86 9.54
C ASP A 248 5.06 -5.93 8.57
N GLU A 249 3.73 -6.09 8.46
CA GLU A 249 2.90 -5.21 7.62
C GLU A 249 2.94 -3.75 8.08
N MET A 250 2.81 -3.48 9.39
CA MET A 250 2.82 -2.11 9.89
C MET A 250 4.19 -1.44 9.75
N THR A 251 5.28 -2.21 9.73
CA THR A 251 6.60 -1.67 9.43
C THR A 251 6.65 -1.11 8.02
N VAL A 252 6.23 -1.91 7.03
CA VAL A 252 6.22 -1.52 5.61
C VAL A 252 5.28 -0.34 5.39
N ILE A 253 4.06 -0.42 5.93
CA ILE A 253 3.05 0.66 5.79
C ILE A 253 3.54 1.97 6.41
N LEU A 254 4.15 1.94 7.60
CA LEU A 254 4.63 3.17 8.26
C LEU A 254 5.83 3.77 7.54
N ASN A 255 6.74 2.95 7.00
CA ASN A 255 7.83 3.42 6.14
C ASN A 255 7.30 4.06 4.87
N ALA A 256 6.40 3.37 4.16
CA ALA A 256 5.76 3.89 2.95
C ALA A 256 5.05 5.22 3.20
N THR A 257 4.23 5.27 4.26
CA THR A 257 3.46 6.48 4.61
C THR A 257 4.36 7.63 5.04
N GLY A 258 5.38 7.37 5.86
CA GLY A 258 6.29 8.40 6.33
C GLY A 258 7.16 8.95 5.19
N GLU A 259 7.62 8.10 4.28
CA GLU A 259 8.37 8.55 3.10
C GLU A 259 7.49 9.33 2.12
N ALA A 260 6.26 8.86 1.87
CA ALA A 260 5.29 9.61 1.07
C ALA A 260 5.01 11.00 1.68
N MET A 261 4.85 11.08 3.00
CA MET A 261 4.64 12.35 3.70
C MET A 261 5.87 13.26 3.65
N ARG A 262 7.08 12.71 3.71
CA ARG A 262 8.34 13.44 3.52
C ARG A 262 8.38 14.07 2.13
N ILE A 263 8.19 13.26 1.09
CA ILE A 263 8.20 13.72 -0.31
C ILE A 263 7.10 14.76 -0.55
N TYR A 264 5.88 14.52 -0.08
CA TYR A 264 4.79 15.50 -0.16
C TYR A 264 5.19 16.88 0.40
N ASN A 265 5.75 16.89 1.61
CA ASN A 265 6.16 18.13 2.28
C ASN A 265 7.34 18.81 1.58
N GLU A 266 8.30 18.04 1.07
CA GLU A 266 9.45 18.57 0.29
C GLU A 266 9.00 19.17 -1.04
N SER A 267 8.10 18.49 -1.76
CA SER A 267 7.48 18.98 -3.00
C SER A 267 6.76 20.30 -2.76
N LEU A 268 5.90 20.39 -1.74
CA LEU A 268 5.25 21.65 -1.37
C LEU A 268 6.26 22.75 -1.00
N GLY A 269 7.32 22.39 -0.27
CA GLY A 269 8.40 23.31 0.10
C GLY A 269 9.18 23.86 -1.10
N SER A 270 9.20 23.14 -2.21
CA SER A 270 9.82 23.54 -3.47
C SER A 270 8.95 24.47 -4.34
N GLY A 271 7.70 24.73 -3.94
CA GLY A 271 6.76 25.58 -4.67
C GLY A 271 5.86 24.83 -5.67
N MET A 272 5.86 23.50 -5.62
CA MET A 272 4.99 22.64 -6.43
C MET A 272 3.51 22.74 -5.99
N SER A 273 2.57 22.46 -6.90
CA SER A 273 1.15 22.42 -6.55
C SER A 273 0.81 21.24 -5.64
N THR A 274 -0.34 21.33 -4.95
CA THR A 274 -0.83 20.28 -4.04
C THR A 274 -1.07 18.95 -4.74
N GLU A 275 -1.60 19.01 -5.96
CA GLU A 275 -1.93 17.85 -6.80
C GLU A 275 -0.65 17.14 -7.23
N LEU A 276 0.34 17.91 -7.69
CA LEU A 276 1.60 17.36 -8.17
C LEU A 276 2.47 16.82 -7.02
N ALA A 277 2.46 17.48 -5.86
CA ALA A 277 3.07 16.94 -4.64
C ALA A 277 2.42 15.61 -4.21
N ALA A 278 1.10 15.48 -4.37
CA ALA A 278 0.39 14.23 -4.07
C ALA A 278 0.76 13.10 -5.03
N ILE A 279 0.90 13.36 -6.33
CA ILE A 279 1.37 12.37 -7.31
C ILE A 279 2.74 11.82 -6.90
N ASN A 280 3.69 12.71 -6.58
CA ASN A 280 5.04 12.31 -6.16
C ASN A 280 5.01 11.47 -4.88
N ALA A 281 4.13 11.81 -3.93
CA ALA A 281 3.95 11.03 -2.72
C ALA A 281 3.38 9.63 -3.00
N VAL A 282 2.49 9.49 -3.99
CA VAL A 282 1.93 8.18 -4.39
C VAL A 282 2.98 7.34 -5.12
N ALA A 283 3.85 7.93 -5.92
CA ALA A 283 4.96 7.22 -6.60
C ALA A 283 5.85 6.46 -5.61
N VAL A 284 6.11 7.06 -4.45
CA VAL A 284 6.89 6.45 -3.37
C VAL A 284 6.23 5.19 -2.81
N LEU A 285 4.90 5.05 -2.88
CA LEU A 285 4.20 3.90 -2.32
C LEU A 285 4.41 2.63 -3.14
N VAL A 286 4.68 2.76 -4.45
CA VAL A 286 4.68 1.62 -5.36
C VAL A 286 5.74 0.58 -5.01
N PRO A 287 7.01 0.93 -4.74
CA PRO A 287 8.03 -0.04 -4.32
C PRO A 287 7.72 -0.76 -3.00
N TYR A 288 6.80 -0.24 -2.18
CA TYR A 288 6.36 -0.88 -0.94
C TYR A 288 5.18 -1.83 -1.13
N MET A 289 4.50 -1.80 -2.28
CA MET A 289 3.36 -2.68 -2.58
C MET A 289 3.79 -4.13 -2.70
N GLU A 290 4.92 -4.41 -3.35
CA GLU A 290 5.50 -5.77 -3.41
C GLU A 290 5.89 -6.31 -2.02
N GLN A 291 6.15 -5.43 -1.06
CA GLN A 291 6.65 -5.77 0.27
C GLN A 291 5.54 -5.99 1.31
N SER A 292 4.27 -5.73 0.96
CA SER A 292 3.13 -5.76 1.87
C SER A 292 1.95 -6.48 1.25
N VAL A 293 1.29 -7.34 2.03
CA VAL A 293 0.04 -7.96 1.59
C VAL A 293 -1.15 -7.03 1.81
N LEU A 294 -1.06 -6.14 2.80
CA LEU A 294 -2.14 -5.20 3.12
C LEU A 294 -2.11 -3.92 2.28
N LEU A 295 -0.94 -3.44 1.86
CA LEU A 295 -0.84 -2.17 1.15
C LEU A 295 -1.58 -2.20 -0.21
N PRO A 296 -1.44 -3.24 -1.06
CA PRO A 296 -2.24 -3.36 -2.28
C PRO A 296 -3.74 -3.50 -1.99
N GLU A 297 -4.12 -4.24 -0.94
CA GLU A 297 -5.53 -4.39 -0.54
C GLU A 297 -6.15 -3.05 -0.08
N ILE A 298 -5.45 -2.32 0.78
CA ILE A 298 -5.89 -1.00 1.25
C ILE A 298 -5.96 -0.02 0.07
N SER A 299 -4.93 -0.01 -0.78
CA SER A 299 -4.84 0.91 -1.91
C SER A 299 -5.95 0.65 -2.93
N SER A 300 -6.15 -0.60 -3.35
CA SER A 300 -7.20 -0.97 -4.31
C SER A 300 -8.59 -0.61 -3.81
N GLN A 301 -8.90 -0.89 -2.55
CA GLN A 301 -10.21 -0.55 -1.98
C GLN A 301 -10.41 0.97 -1.84
N LEU A 302 -9.39 1.71 -1.41
CA LEU A 302 -9.46 3.17 -1.29
C LEU A 302 -9.61 3.84 -2.66
N LEU A 303 -8.85 3.39 -3.65
CA LEU A 303 -8.89 3.93 -5.02
C LEU A 303 -10.23 3.65 -5.69
N ASN A 304 -10.78 2.44 -5.52
CA ASN A 304 -12.17 2.15 -5.95
C ASN A 304 -13.20 3.09 -5.30
N ALA A 305 -13.10 3.30 -3.98
CA ALA A 305 -14.00 4.21 -3.26
C ALA A 305 -13.84 5.67 -3.71
N ALA A 306 -12.61 6.07 -4.05
CA ALA A 306 -12.31 7.37 -4.61
C ALA A 306 -12.90 7.54 -6.01
N THR A 307 -12.88 6.51 -6.87
CA THR A 307 -13.55 6.55 -8.18
C THR A 307 -15.06 6.77 -8.04
N VAL A 308 -15.71 6.10 -7.07
CA VAL A 308 -17.13 6.36 -6.77
C VAL A 308 -17.35 7.81 -6.32
N SER A 309 -16.40 8.41 -5.60
CA SER A 309 -16.48 9.83 -5.23
C SER A 309 -16.41 10.73 -6.46
N TRP A 310 -15.47 10.45 -7.35
CA TRP A 310 -15.30 11.16 -8.60
C TRP A 310 -16.53 11.11 -9.50
N GLU A 311 -17.16 9.93 -9.63
CA GLU A 311 -18.41 9.76 -10.40
C GLU A 311 -19.57 10.60 -9.88
N ASN A 312 -19.55 10.93 -8.58
CA ASN A 312 -20.54 11.80 -7.96
C ASN A 312 -20.18 13.30 -8.06
N GLY A 313 -19.13 13.66 -8.79
CA GLY A 313 -18.64 15.03 -8.93
C GLY A 313 -17.87 15.56 -7.72
N GLU A 314 -17.39 14.67 -6.85
CA GLU A 314 -16.57 15.00 -5.68
C GLU A 314 -15.08 14.79 -5.98
N SER A 315 -14.20 15.20 -5.05
CA SER A 315 -12.75 15.04 -5.24
C SER A 315 -12.29 13.58 -5.15
N PHE A 316 -11.30 13.24 -5.98
CA PHE A 316 -10.61 11.95 -5.95
C PHE A 316 -9.42 12.05 -4.99
N ILE A 317 -9.59 11.63 -3.73
CA ILE A 317 -8.53 11.71 -2.69
C ILE A 317 -7.92 13.13 -2.61
N GLY A 318 -8.77 14.17 -2.67
CA GLY A 318 -8.33 15.56 -2.61
C GLY A 318 -7.94 16.19 -3.95
N ILE A 319 -7.92 15.42 -5.05
CA ILE A 319 -7.79 15.97 -6.41
C ILE A 319 -9.17 16.45 -6.87
N GLU A 320 -9.30 17.73 -7.19
CA GLU A 320 -10.55 18.30 -7.69
C GLU A 320 -10.73 18.04 -9.20
N PRO A 321 -11.98 17.92 -9.67
CA PRO A 321 -12.26 17.90 -11.10
C PRO A 321 -11.68 19.12 -11.82
N PRO A 322 -11.08 18.94 -13.01
CA PRO A 322 -10.52 20.06 -13.76
C PRO A 322 -11.62 21.08 -14.12
N ALA A 323 -11.25 22.37 -14.16
CA ALA A 323 -12.18 23.47 -14.40
C ALA A 323 -12.96 23.32 -15.72
N ASN A 324 -12.31 22.76 -16.74
CA ASN A 324 -12.94 22.39 -18.00
C ASN A 324 -12.99 20.86 -18.17
N ALA A 325 -13.89 20.20 -17.45
CA ALA A 325 -14.04 18.74 -17.50
C ALA A 325 -14.39 18.16 -18.88
N ASN A 326 -14.87 19.01 -19.82
CA ASN A 326 -15.24 18.59 -21.17
C ASN A 326 -14.12 18.79 -22.19
N SER A 327 -12.98 19.39 -21.83
CA SER A 327 -11.82 19.37 -22.73
C SER A 327 -11.28 17.94 -22.86
N PRO A 328 -10.59 17.58 -23.95
CA PRO A 328 -9.87 16.34 -24.10
C PRO A 328 -9.00 16.01 -22.89
N ALA A 329 -8.19 16.95 -22.40
CA ALA A 329 -7.39 16.75 -21.19
C ALA A 329 -8.27 16.46 -19.96
N GLY A 330 -9.40 17.17 -19.80
CA GLY A 330 -10.36 16.94 -18.71
C GLY A 330 -11.03 15.56 -18.77
N VAL A 331 -11.41 15.12 -19.98
CA VAL A 331 -11.97 13.79 -20.23
C VAL A 331 -10.93 12.70 -19.94
N LEU A 332 -9.67 12.92 -20.32
CA LEU A 332 -8.58 11.98 -20.01
C LEU A 332 -8.31 11.90 -18.50
N VAL A 333 -8.30 13.01 -17.76
CA VAL A 333 -8.25 12.98 -16.29
C VAL A 333 -9.42 12.16 -15.73
N GLY A 334 -10.63 12.35 -16.24
CA GLY A 334 -11.78 11.53 -15.86
C GLY A 334 -11.56 10.04 -16.13
N ALA A 335 -11.02 9.68 -17.28
CA ALA A 335 -10.73 8.31 -17.66
C ALA A 335 -9.59 7.69 -16.81
N LEU A 336 -8.59 8.47 -16.41
CA LEU A 336 -7.53 8.05 -15.48
C LEU A 336 -8.14 7.70 -14.10
N MET A 337 -9.07 8.51 -13.57
CA MET A 337 -9.74 8.17 -12.32
C MET A 337 -10.64 6.93 -12.46
N GLN A 338 -11.17 6.68 -13.65
CA GLN A 338 -11.95 5.49 -13.97
C GLN A 338 -11.11 4.22 -14.12
N SER A 339 -9.80 4.30 -14.41
CA SER A 339 -8.97 3.08 -14.48
C SER A 339 -8.85 2.36 -13.14
N PHE A 340 -9.03 3.08 -12.04
CA PHE A 340 -9.11 2.49 -10.69
C PHE A 340 -10.44 1.78 -10.40
N ARG A 341 -11.41 1.87 -11.31
CA ARG A 341 -12.68 1.15 -11.17
C ARG A 341 -12.44 -0.34 -11.35
N GLY A 342 -12.74 -1.11 -10.31
CA GLY A 342 -12.42 -2.53 -10.27
C GLY A 342 -10.95 -2.82 -9.97
N ALA A 343 -10.19 -1.85 -9.45
CA ALA A 343 -8.85 -2.12 -8.94
C ALA A 343 -8.90 -3.27 -7.92
N THR A 344 -7.93 -4.16 -8.00
CA THR A 344 -7.78 -5.35 -7.17
C THR A 344 -6.39 -5.34 -6.54
N PRO A 345 -6.15 -6.09 -5.46
CA PRO A 345 -4.81 -6.25 -4.91
C PRO A 345 -3.78 -6.72 -5.95
N GLU A 346 -4.20 -7.46 -6.96
CA GLU A 346 -3.34 -8.04 -8.00
C GLU A 346 -2.93 -7.06 -9.11
N ASN A 347 -3.71 -6.01 -9.38
CA ASN A 347 -3.45 -5.09 -10.50
C ASN A 347 -3.27 -3.63 -10.10
N VAL A 348 -3.54 -3.26 -8.83
CA VAL A 348 -3.41 -1.87 -8.37
C VAL A 348 -1.97 -1.35 -8.49
N GLU A 349 -1.00 -2.23 -8.28
CA GLU A 349 0.41 -1.90 -8.43
C GLU A 349 0.74 -1.56 -9.89
N ASP A 350 0.31 -2.37 -10.85
CA ASP A 350 0.49 -2.12 -12.28
C ASP A 350 -0.18 -0.81 -12.71
N ILE A 351 -1.42 -0.56 -12.26
CA ILE A 351 -2.14 0.69 -12.55
C ILE A 351 -1.35 1.88 -12.03
N LEU A 352 -0.90 1.83 -10.77
CA LEU A 352 -0.13 2.92 -10.18
C LEU A 352 1.22 3.09 -10.87
N ASN A 353 1.98 2.01 -11.10
CA ASN A 353 3.26 2.06 -11.82
C ASN A 353 3.14 2.75 -13.18
N THR A 354 2.09 2.48 -13.95
CA THR A 354 1.83 3.16 -15.22
C THR A 354 1.54 4.65 -15.02
N LEU A 355 0.80 5.01 -13.98
CA LEU A 355 0.36 6.38 -13.73
C LEU A 355 1.43 7.29 -13.15
N VAL A 356 2.20 6.79 -12.19
CA VAL A 356 3.13 7.61 -11.38
C VAL A 356 4.60 7.29 -11.64
N GLY A 357 4.90 6.19 -12.34
CA GLY A 357 6.25 5.73 -12.61
C GLY A 357 6.88 4.95 -11.44
N SER A 358 7.67 3.93 -11.76
CA SER A 358 8.39 3.08 -10.78
C SER A 358 9.73 3.67 -10.36
N ASP A 359 10.33 4.52 -11.20
CA ASP A 359 11.68 5.04 -11.07
C ASP A 359 11.69 6.51 -11.48
N GLY A 360 12.29 7.39 -10.68
CA GLY A 360 12.34 8.84 -10.89
C GLY A 360 12.98 9.34 -12.20
N ASP A 361 13.24 8.45 -13.16
CA ASP A 361 13.67 8.74 -14.53
C ASP A 361 12.51 8.79 -15.55
N ARG A 362 11.32 8.24 -15.24
CA ARG A 362 10.14 8.33 -16.12
C ARG A 362 9.20 9.45 -15.65
N SER A 363 8.84 10.35 -16.57
CA SER A 363 7.83 11.37 -16.33
C SER A 363 6.50 10.70 -15.97
N SER A 364 5.87 11.13 -14.88
CA SER A 364 4.60 10.57 -14.43
C SER A 364 3.51 10.88 -15.46
N VAL A 365 2.81 9.85 -15.94
CA VAL A 365 1.67 9.99 -16.86
C VAL A 365 0.60 10.91 -16.25
N MET A 366 0.36 10.75 -14.95
CA MET A 366 -0.61 11.57 -14.22
C MET A 366 -0.16 13.02 -14.12
N GLU A 367 1.14 13.28 -13.87
CA GLU A 367 1.72 14.63 -13.88
C GLU A 367 1.57 15.28 -15.24
N ASN A 368 1.95 14.56 -16.30
CA ASN A 368 1.89 15.02 -17.68
C ASN A 368 0.46 15.43 -18.06
N ILE A 369 -0.53 14.55 -17.86
CA ILE A 369 -1.91 14.81 -18.25
C ILE A 369 -2.54 15.90 -17.39
N MET A 370 -2.27 15.93 -16.08
CA MET A 370 -2.78 17.01 -15.22
C MET A 370 -2.16 18.37 -15.55
N SER A 371 -0.89 18.42 -15.96
CA SER A 371 -0.23 19.67 -16.37
C SER A 371 -0.97 20.35 -17.53
N LEU A 372 -1.61 19.58 -18.42
CA LEU A 372 -2.37 20.07 -19.58
C LEU A 372 -3.75 20.64 -19.24
N THR A 373 -4.21 20.53 -17.98
CA THR A 373 -5.51 21.07 -17.55
C THR A 373 -5.43 22.51 -17.03
N GLY A 374 -4.24 23.10 -16.97
CA GLY A 374 -4.02 24.46 -16.48
C GLY A 374 -4.51 25.55 -17.44
N GLU A 375 -5.05 26.65 -16.91
CA GLU A 375 -5.64 27.76 -17.69
C GLU A 375 -4.66 28.50 -18.63
N GLU A 376 -3.35 28.41 -18.39
CA GLU A 376 -2.30 29.12 -19.16
C GLU A 376 -1.53 28.23 -20.15
N VAL A 377 -1.93 26.96 -20.34
CA VAL A 377 -1.19 26.03 -21.19
C VAL A 377 -1.64 26.14 -22.65
N ASP A 378 -0.69 26.41 -23.55
CA ASP A 378 -0.91 26.23 -24.99
C ASP A 378 -0.89 24.75 -25.33
N VAL A 379 -2.03 24.11 -25.16
CA VAL A 379 -2.23 22.68 -25.45
C VAL A 379 -1.95 22.34 -26.91
N SER A 380 -1.95 23.32 -27.83
CA SER A 380 -1.70 23.10 -29.26
C SER A 380 -0.22 23.09 -29.66
N SER A 381 0.68 23.37 -28.72
CA SER A 381 2.14 23.30 -28.93
C SER A 381 2.59 21.86 -29.18
N ASP A 382 3.59 21.68 -30.05
CA ASP A 382 4.13 20.35 -30.35
C ASP A 382 4.72 19.70 -29.08
N GLU A 383 5.28 20.49 -28.15
CA GLU A 383 5.80 19.98 -26.87
C GLU A 383 4.68 19.41 -25.97
N ALA A 384 3.53 20.09 -25.88
CA ALA A 384 2.39 19.60 -25.10
C ALA A 384 1.78 18.32 -25.72
N ILE A 385 1.72 18.28 -27.05
CA ILE A 385 1.21 17.13 -27.80
C ILE A 385 2.17 15.94 -27.68
N GLU A 386 3.48 16.17 -27.73
CA GLU A 386 4.49 15.12 -27.52
C GLU A 386 4.37 14.53 -26.12
N LEU A 387 4.26 15.38 -25.10
CA LEU A 387 4.07 14.95 -23.71
C LEU A 387 2.80 14.10 -23.54
N LEU A 388 1.71 14.50 -24.18
CA LEU A 388 0.46 13.74 -24.17
C LEU A 388 0.61 12.40 -24.89
N ALA A 389 1.17 12.40 -26.10
CA ALA A 389 1.34 11.20 -26.92
C ALA A 389 2.22 10.17 -26.22
N ASP A 390 3.36 10.59 -25.65
CA ASP A 390 4.25 9.71 -24.92
C ASP A 390 3.58 9.13 -23.65
N SER A 391 2.75 9.93 -22.97
CA SER A 391 1.95 9.44 -21.84
C SER A 391 0.92 8.40 -22.27
N LEU A 392 0.24 8.61 -23.39
CA LEU A 392 -0.75 7.69 -23.94
C LEU A 392 -0.11 6.40 -24.48
N ILE A 393 1.13 6.46 -24.99
CA ILE A 393 1.91 5.27 -25.35
C ILE A 393 2.14 4.38 -24.12
N VAL A 394 2.61 4.97 -23.01
CA VAL A 394 2.84 4.24 -21.75
C VAL A 394 1.54 3.64 -21.20
N ILE A 395 0.42 4.37 -21.32
CA ILE A 395 -0.91 3.87 -20.95
C ILE A 395 -1.33 2.68 -21.82
N GLY A 396 -1.11 2.77 -23.14
CA GLY A 396 -1.55 1.75 -24.10
C GLY A 396 -0.84 0.39 -23.95
N GLU A 397 0.29 0.35 -23.26
CA GLU A 397 0.97 -0.90 -22.89
C GLU A 397 0.25 -1.65 -21.73
N ASN A 398 -0.57 -0.96 -20.94
CA ASN A 398 -1.23 -1.52 -19.77
C ASN A 398 -2.71 -1.81 -20.02
N GLN A 399 -3.09 -3.08 -19.99
CA GLN A 399 -4.47 -3.53 -20.18
C GLN A 399 -5.45 -3.02 -19.12
N ASN A 400 -4.97 -2.75 -17.89
CA ASN A 400 -5.79 -2.18 -16.82
C ASN A 400 -6.13 -0.70 -17.07
N MET A 401 -5.50 -0.07 -18.05
CA MET A 401 -5.73 1.32 -18.44
C MET A 401 -6.62 1.47 -19.68
N ALA A 402 -7.29 0.40 -20.11
CA ALA A 402 -8.21 0.40 -21.24
C ALA A 402 -9.23 1.56 -21.25
N PRO A 403 -9.82 1.99 -20.10
CA PRO A 403 -10.75 3.13 -20.10
C PRO A 403 -10.14 4.43 -20.65
N VAL A 404 -8.83 4.65 -20.48
CA VAL A 404 -8.17 5.85 -20.99
C VAL A 404 -7.98 5.77 -22.49
N ILE A 405 -7.51 4.63 -23.00
CA ILE A 405 -7.36 4.43 -24.43
C ILE A 405 -8.72 4.56 -25.13
N GLU A 406 -9.76 3.92 -24.60
CA GLU A 406 -11.13 4.07 -25.12
C GLU A 406 -11.58 5.54 -25.16
N ALA A 407 -11.30 6.32 -24.12
CA ALA A 407 -11.60 7.75 -24.09
C ALA A 407 -10.83 8.52 -25.18
N VAL A 408 -9.56 8.20 -25.44
CA VAL A 408 -8.79 8.80 -26.55
C VAL A 408 -9.47 8.52 -27.89
N GLY A 409 -9.86 7.27 -28.14
CA GLY A 409 -10.57 6.90 -29.37
C GLY A 409 -11.87 7.67 -29.56
N GLN A 410 -12.64 7.86 -28.49
CA GLN A 410 -13.90 8.61 -28.48
C GLN A 410 -13.71 10.12 -28.69
N LEU A 411 -12.62 10.68 -28.19
CA LEU A 411 -12.32 12.10 -28.35
C LEU A 411 -12.00 12.46 -29.82
N GLY A 412 -11.42 11.55 -30.60
CA GLY A 412 -11.28 11.62 -32.06
C GLY A 412 -11.16 13.01 -32.68
N SER A 413 -12.23 13.49 -33.32
CA SER A 413 -12.27 14.79 -34.00
C SER A 413 -12.05 15.99 -33.08
N ASP A 414 -12.39 15.88 -31.79
CA ASP A 414 -12.11 16.93 -30.80
C ASP A 414 -10.61 17.04 -30.50
N LEU A 415 -9.86 15.93 -30.50
CA LEU A 415 -8.39 15.98 -30.42
C LEU A 415 -7.82 16.69 -31.65
N ILE A 416 -8.28 16.31 -32.85
CA ILE A 416 -7.80 16.91 -34.11
C ILE A 416 -8.01 18.42 -34.09
N ARG A 417 -9.20 18.86 -33.66
CA ARG A 417 -9.57 20.28 -33.58
C ARG A 417 -8.81 21.04 -32.50
N GLU A 418 -8.71 20.48 -31.29
CA GLU A 418 -8.09 21.16 -30.15
C GLU A 418 -6.57 21.28 -30.29
N TYR A 419 -5.93 20.21 -30.76
CA TYR A 419 -4.48 20.14 -30.95
C TYR A 419 -4.03 20.63 -32.33
N ASN A 420 -4.96 21.18 -33.13
CA ASN A 420 -4.72 21.73 -34.47
C ASN A 420 -3.88 20.76 -35.34
N ILE A 421 -4.31 19.50 -35.37
CA ILE A 421 -3.74 18.47 -36.24
C ILE A 421 -4.19 18.79 -37.65
N THR A 422 -3.23 19.11 -38.53
CA THR A 422 -3.53 19.46 -39.92
C THR A 422 -4.16 18.26 -40.61
N THR A 423 -5.39 18.42 -41.10
CA THR A 423 -6.08 17.42 -41.89
C THR A 423 -5.72 17.56 -43.36
N ILE A 424 -5.58 16.43 -44.04
CA ILE A 424 -5.42 16.41 -45.50
C ILE A 424 -6.78 16.77 -46.12
N PRO A 425 -6.86 17.62 -47.15
CA PRO A 425 -8.14 17.95 -47.78
C PRO A 425 -8.87 16.71 -48.33
N ALA A 426 -10.20 16.79 -48.34
CA ALA A 426 -11.07 15.68 -48.73
C ALA A 426 -10.90 15.23 -50.19
N ASP A 427 -10.44 16.13 -51.07
CA ASP A 427 -10.17 15.87 -52.48
C ASP A 427 -8.90 15.03 -52.70
N GLU A 428 -8.00 14.94 -51.71
CA GLU A 428 -6.77 14.13 -51.74
C GLU A 428 -7.00 12.70 -51.19
N SER A 429 -8.06 12.06 -51.68
CA SER A 429 -8.53 10.76 -51.19
C SER A 429 -7.52 9.61 -51.20
N GLY A 430 -6.53 9.65 -52.10
CA GLY A 430 -5.44 8.66 -52.10
C GLY A 430 -4.64 8.65 -50.80
N ALA A 431 -4.53 9.80 -50.13
CA ALA A 431 -3.88 9.89 -48.83
C ALA A 431 -4.66 9.15 -47.73
N TYR A 432 -5.99 9.26 -47.74
CA TYR A 432 -6.85 8.55 -46.80
C TYR A 432 -6.83 7.04 -47.03
N ASP A 433 -6.75 6.59 -48.28
CA ASP A 433 -6.56 5.18 -48.62
C ASP A 433 -5.22 4.63 -48.10
N GLU A 434 -4.13 5.39 -48.25
CA GLU A 434 -2.81 5.00 -47.73
C GLU A 434 -2.82 4.89 -46.20
N ILE A 435 -3.38 5.90 -45.51
CA ILE A 435 -3.48 5.90 -44.04
C ILE A 435 -4.37 4.75 -43.55
N LYS A 436 -5.51 4.48 -44.21
CA LYS A 436 -6.37 3.34 -43.90
C LYS A 436 -5.62 2.02 -44.04
N ASN A 437 -4.91 1.81 -45.15
CA ASN A 437 -4.17 0.58 -45.39
C ASN A 437 -3.06 0.37 -44.34
N ALA A 438 -2.36 1.45 -43.98
CA ALA A 438 -1.39 1.46 -42.89
C ALA A 438 -2.01 1.06 -41.55
N LEU A 439 -3.15 1.66 -41.20
CA LEU A 439 -3.88 1.36 -39.97
C LEU A 439 -4.34 -0.11 -39.92
N VAL A 440 -4.92 -0.62 -41.02
CA VAL A 440 -5.34 -2.03 -41.14
C VAL A 440 -4.15 -2.97 -40.99
N GLU A 441 -2.99 -2.61 -41.55
CA GLU A 441 -1.75 -3.38 -41.37
C GLU A 441 -1.37 -3.44 -39.89
N GLU A 442 -1.25 -2.28 -39.22
CA GLU A 442 -0.84 -2.22 -37.81
C GLU A 442 -1.84 -2.88 -36.85
N LEU A 443 -3.13 -2.86 -37.15
CA LEU A 443 -4.17 -3.54 -36.36
C LEU A 443 -4.15 -5.07 -36.55
N ASN A 444 -3.81 -5.54 -37.75
CA ASN A 444 -3.74 -6.96 -38.06
C ASN A 444 -2.36 -7.58 -37.76
N THR A 445 -1.36 -6.79 -37.36
CA THR A 445 -0.07 -7.29 -36.90
C THR A 445 -0.25 -8.15 -35.66
N THR A 446 -0.35 -9.47 -35.85
CA THR A 446 -0.46 -10.44 -34.76
C THR A 446 0.87 -10.55 -34.01
N ALA A 447 1.00 -9.83 -32.91
CA ALA A 447 1.89 -10.10 -31.77
C ALA A 447 3.42 -9.89 -31.88
N GLU A 448 3.99 -9.35 -32.97
CA GLU A 448 5.46 -9.13 -33.03
C GLU A 448 5.95 -7.76 -32.51
N LEU A 449 5.10 -6.73 -32.51
CA LEU A 449 5.47 -5.37 -32.11
C LEU A 449 4.71 -4.94 -30.85
N ASP A 450 5.41 -4.29 -29.92
CA ASP A 450 4.80 -3.62 -28.77
C ASP A 450 3.94 -2.42 -29.21
N TYR A 451 3.16 -1.88 -28.27
CA TYR A 451 2.22 -0.79 -28.57
C TYR A 451 2.94 0.45 -29.11
N GLU A 452 4.06 0.83 -28.48
CA GLU A 452 4.90 1.95 -28.90
C GLU A 452 5.38 1.79 -30.36
N SER A 453 5.89 0.62 -30.72
CA SER A 453 6.39 0.34 -32.08
C SER A 453 5.29 0.46 -33.12
N ARG A 454 4.07 0.00 -32.82
CA ARG A 454 2.91 0.11 -33.73
C ARG A 454 2.48 1.57 -33.89
N VAL A 455 2.43 2.33 -32.81
CA VAL A 455 2.12 3.76 -32.84
C VAL A 455 3.16 4.52 -33.67
N ASN A 456 4.44 4.27 -33.44
CA ASN A 456 5.52 4.92 -34.19
C ASN A 456 5.50 4.55 -35.68
N SER A 457 5.26 3.27 -36.02
CA SER A 457 5.12 2.82 -37.42
C SER A 457 3.97 3.53 -38.14
N LEU A 458 2.80 3.62 -37.50
CA LEU A 458 1.64 4.31 -38.07
C LEU A 458 1.89 5.82 -38.19
N ALA A 459 2.50 6.44 -37.17
CA ALA A 459 2.84 7.86 -37.18
C ALA A 459 3.81 8.21 -38.32
N ASP A 460 4.86 7.40 -38.53
CA ASP A 460 5.81 7.59 -39.62
C ASP A 460 5.12 7.48 -40.99
N LYS A 461 4.20 6.51 -41.15
CA LYS A 461 3.38 6.38 -42.36
C LYS A 461 2.51 7.63 -42.58
N ILE A 462 1.81 8.11 -41.54
CA ILE A 462 1.00 9.34 -41.61
C ILE A 462 1.83 10.55 -42.06
N VAL A 463 3.01 10.75 -41.47
CA VAL A 463 3.92 11.85 -41.84
C VAL A 463 4.35 11.71 -43.31
N SER A 464 4.80 10.52 -43.71
CA SER A 464 5.29 10.29 -45.08
C SER A 464 4.19 10.49 -46.14
N THR A 465 2.96 10.03 -45.85
CA THR A 465 1.81 10.25 -46.73
C THR A 465 1.50 11.74 -46.79
N ALA A 466 1.38 12.44 -45.65
CA ALA A 466 1.12 13.89 -45.66
C ALA A 466 2.15 14.67 -46.49
N GLU A 467 3.44 14.36 -46.34
CA GLU A 467 4.53 14.99 -47.10
C GLU A 467 4.41 14.74 -48.61
N SER A 468 4.02 13.53 -49.02
CA SER A 468 3.84 13.18 -50.43
C SER A 468 2.73 13.99 -51.12
N TYR A 469 1.75 14.46 -50.34
CA TYR A 469 0.65 15.31 -50.77
C TYR A 469 0.89 16.82 -50.50
N ASN A 470 2.12 17.22 -50.12
CA ASN A 470 2.52 18.59 -49.78
C ASN A 470 1.90 19.18 -48.49
N TYR A 471 1.56 18.32 -47.52
CA TYR A 471 1.14 18.73 -46.19
C TYR A 471 2.21 18.41 -45.16
N SER A 472 2.22 19.16 -44.05
CA SER A 472 3.18 18.97 -42.97
C SER A 472 2.43 18.61 -41.69
N VAL A 473 2.75 17.45 -41.12
CA VAL A 473 2.27 17.01 -39.81
C VAL A 473 3.50 16.73 -38.95
N SER A 474 3.56 17.30 -37.76
CA SER A 474 4.66 17.02 -36.83
C SER A 474 4.58 15.58 -36.33
N SER A 475 5.73 15.00 -35.97
CA SER A 475 5.78 13.63 -35.42
C SER A 475 4.90 13.48 -34.18
N ALA A 476 4.87 14.48 -33.29
CA ALA A 476 4.01 14.49 -32.11
C ALA A 476 2.52 14.39 -32.47
N LYS A 477 2.06 15.20 -33.42
CA LYS A 477 0.68 15.18 -33.91
C LYS A 477 0.32 13.86 -34.60
N ALA A 478 1.25 13.31 -35.37
CA ALA A 478 1.08 12.02 -36.02
C ALA A 478 0.98 10.86 -35.01
N LYS A 479 1.78 10.87 -33.94
CA LYS A 479 1.67 9.89 -32.83
C LYS A 479 0.32 9.97 -32.15
N LEU A 480 -0.13 11.17 -31.76
CA LEU A 480 -1.44 11.34 -31.11
C LEU A 480 -2.58 10.84 -32.01
N LEU A 481 -2.52 11.15 -33.31
CA LEU A 481 -3.47 10.67 -34.30
C LEU A 481 -3.42 9.14 -34.47
N ALA A 482 -2.23 8.53 -34.51
CA ALA A 482 -2.05 7.09 -34.58
C ALA A 482 -2.69 6.38 -33.37
N ILE A 483 -2.44 6.86 -32.15
CA ILE A 483 -3.04 6.35 -30.91
C ILE A 483 -4.58 6.41 -31.00
N SER A 484 -5.10 7.57 -31.42
CA SER A 484 -6.53 7.83 -31.57
C SER A 484 -7.20 6.88 -32.57
N LEU A 485 -6.60 6.72 -33.76
CA LEU A 485 -7.08 5.83 -34.81
C LEU A 485 -7.03 4.36 -34.40
N MET A 486 -5.91 3.92 -33.81
CA MET A 486 -5.76 2.55 -33.32
C MET A 486 -6.77 2.23 -32.23
N SER A 487 -7.08 3.19 -31.36
CA SER A 487 -8.09 3.00 -30.33
C SER A 487 -9.50 2.96 -30.90
N TYR A 488 -9.84 3.84 -31.84
CA TYR A 488 -11.20 3.95 -32.37
C TYR A 488 -11.53 2.76 -33.28
N PHE A 489 -10.64 2.43 -34.21
CA PHE A 489 -10.86 1.37 -35.19
C PHE A 489 -10.39 -0.02 -34.72
N GLY A 490 -9.72 -0.12 -33.57
CA GLY A 490 -9.17 -1.39 -33.08
C GLY A 490 -10.22 -2.48 -32.79
N SER A 491 -11.48 -2.10 -32.63
CA SER A 491 -12.62 -3.01 -32.45
C SER A 491 -13.50 -3.15 -33.70
N GLU A 492 -13.22 -2.42 -34.79
CA GLU A 492 -14.02 -2.41 -36.01
C GLU A 492 -13.64 -3.57 -36.94
N GLU A 493 -14.65 -4.34 -37.39
CA GLU A 493 -14.42 -5.48 -38.30
C GLU A 493 -14.07 -5.03 -39.73
N ASN A 494 -14.53 -3.85 -40.16
CA ASN A 494 -14.27 -3.30 -41.49
C ASN A 494 -14.00 -1.79 -41.43
N ILE A 495 -12.75 -1.40 -41.63
CA ILE A 495 -12.33 0.01 -41.70
C ILE A 495 -12.53 0.49 -43.14
N THR A 496 -13.34 1.53 -43.33
CA THR A 496 -13.58 2.16 -44.63
C THR A 496 -12.90 3.53 -44.74
N VAL A 497 -12.73 4.02 -45.98
CA VAL A 497 -12.14 5.34 -46.23
C VAL A 497 -13.08 6.43 -45.75
N GLU A 498 -14.39 6.26 -45.96
CA GLU A 498 -15.43 7.19 -45.54
C GLU A 498 -15.45 7.29 -44.01
N GLY A 499 -15.39 6.17 -43.29
CA GLY A 499 -15.32 6.17 -41.83
C GLY A 499 -14.06 6.87 -41.32
N LEU A 500 -12.93 6.74 -42.01
CA LEU A 500 -11.71 7.49 -41.71
C LEU A 500 -11.93 8.99 -41.96
N MET A 501 -12.48 9.39 -43.11
CA MET A 501 -12.74 10.79 -43.44
C MET A 501 -13.72 11.46 -42.45
N GLU A 502 -14.78 10.76 -42.05
CA GLU A 502 -15.72 11.20 -41.01
C GLU A 502 -14.99 11.41 -39.67
N TYR A 503 -14.08 10.52 -39.31
CA TYR A 503 -13.26 10.64 -38.10
C TYR A 503 -12.38 11.91 -38.10
N PHE A 504 -11.85 12.28 -39.27
CA PHE A 504 -11.12 13.54 -39.46
C PHE A 504 -12.02 14.78 -39.50
N GLY A 505 -13.33 14.63 -39.37
CA GLY A 505 -14.31 15.72 -39.40
C GLY A 505 -14.60 16.26 -40.80
N ILE A 506 -14.30 15.48 -41.86
CA ILE A 506 -14.68 15.82 -43.23
C ILE A 506 -16.21 15.68 -43.37
N THR A 507 -16.84 16.63 -44.06
CA THR A 507 -18.30 16.68 -44.13
C THR A 507 -18.87 15.64 -45.09
N GLU A 508 -20.10 15.21 -44.83
CA GLU A 508 -20.83 14.27 -45.69
C GLU A 508 -20.96 14.76 -47.15
N ALA A 509 -20.98 16.08 -47.37
CA ALA A 509 -20.98 16.68 -48.70
C ALA A 509 -19.66 16.41 -49.46
N ASP A 510 -18.52 16.53 -48.78
CA ASP A 510 -17.20 16.29 -49.35
C ASP A 510 -16.97 14.79 -49.60
N ILE A 511 -17.50 13.93 -48.72
CA ILE A 511 -17.48 12.46 -48.88
C ILE A 511 -18.34 12.01 -50.06
N THR A 512 -19.47 12.69 -50.30
CA THR A 512 -20.32 12.39 -51.46
C THR A 512 -19.63 12.76 -52.78
N GLU A 513 -18.91 13.88 -52.82
CA GLU A 513 -18.11 14.28 -53.99
C GLU A 513 -16.93 13.33 -54.25
N TYR A 514 -16.35 12.74 -53.20
CA TYR A 514 -15.38 11.65 -53.30
C TYR A 514 -15.97 10.39 -53.95
N ASN A 515 -17.11 9.91 -53.47
CA ASN A 515 -17.76 8.69 -54.00
C ASN A 515 -18.15 8.83 -55.48
N ASP A 516 -18.54 10.03 -55.92
CA ASP A 516 -18.84 10.33 -57.32
C ASP A 516 -17.57 10.35 -58.21
N SER A 517 -16.40 10.56 -57.61
CA SER A 517 -15.09 10.68 -58.27
C SER A 517 -14.29 9.35 -58.32
N ASN A 518 -14.57 8.42 -57.38
CA ASN A 518 -13.93 7.10 -57.28
C ASN A 518 -14.99 5.99 -57.11
N PRO A 519 -15.65 5.54 -58.20
CA PRO A 519 -16.75 4.57 -58.16
C PRO A 519 -16.33 3.10 -58.00
#